data_AF-A0A1I0DG50-F1
#
_entry.id   AF-A0A1I0DG50-F1
#
_cell.length_a   1.000
_cell.length_b   1.000
_cell.length_c   1.000
_cell.angle_alpha   90.00
_cell.angle_beta   90.00
_cell.angle_gamma   90.00
#
_symmetry.space_group_name_H-M   'P 1'
#
loop_
_entity.id
_entity.type
_entity.pdbx_description
1 polymer ?
#
loop_
_entity_poly.entity_id
_entity_poly.type
_entity_poly.pdbx_seq_one_letter_code
_entity_poly.pdbx_strand_id
1 'polypeptide(L)' 'MEDKEIQAYIKYLENKFPDETLKSLSIIIDGKDVNLDYIFQTQNFEKIRKITDYLVGTLNRFNNAKAAEESDRVKYV' A
#
# COMPACT_ATOMS: atom_id res chain seq x y z
N MET A 1 4.55 -31.15 -18.27
CA MET A 1 3.57 -30.07 -18.43
C MET A 1 3.68 -29.57 -19.85
N GLU A 2 2.56 -29.37 -20.52
CA GLU A 2 2.57 -28.75 -21.85
C GLU A 2 2.72 -27.23 -21.68
N ASP A 3 3.54 -26.56 -22.49
CA ASP A 3 3.78 -25.11 -22.37
C ASP A 3 2.49 -24.28 -22.43
N LYS A 4 1.45 -24.83 -23.09
CA LYS A 4 0.11 -24.24 -23.16
C LYS A 4 -0.60 -24.21 -21.82
N GLU A 5 -0.45 -25.24 -20.99
CA GLU A 5 -1.09 -25.29 -19.67
C GLU A 5 -0.47 -24.26 -18.73
N ILE A 6 0.86 -24.10 -18.77
CA ILE A 6 1.59 -23.10 -17.99
C ILE A 6 1.10 -21.68 -18.35
N GLN A 7 0.96 -21.39 -19.65
CA GLN A 7 0.42 -20.10 -20.11
C GLN A 7 -1.04 -19.89 -19.67
N ALA A 8 -1.86 -20.95 -19.65
CA ALA A 8 -3.23 -20.86 -19.17
C ALA A 8 -3.29 -20.49 -17.68
N TYR A 9 -2.41 -21.07 -16.85
CA TYR A 9 -2.34 -20.74 -15.42
C TYR A 9 -1.84 -19.31 -15.17
N ILE A 10 -0.85 -18.84 -15.93
CA ILE A 10 -0.39 -17.45 -15.86
C ILE A 10 -1.55 -16.50 -16.21
N LYS A 11 -2.23 -16.76 -17.33
CA LYS A 11 -3.36 -15.92 -17.78
C LYS A 11 -4.53 -15.94 -16.79
N TYR A 12 -4.77 -17.07 -16.13
CA TYR A 12 -5.78 -17.15 -15.07
C TYR A 12 -5.42 -16.24 -13.89
N LEU A 13 -4.16 -16.20 -13.46
CA LEU A 13 -3.70 -15.34 -12.37
C LEU A 13 -3.75 -13.86 -12.75
N GLU A 14 -3.33 -13.49 -13.96
CA GLU A 14 -3.41 -12.11 -14.47
C GLU A 14 -4.86 -11.59 -14.53
N ASN A 15 -5.80 -12.42 -14.99
CA ASN A 15 -7.22 -12.03 -15.01
C ASN A 15 -7.82 -11.92 -13.61
N LYS A 16 -7.35 -12.74 -12.66
CA LYS A 16 -7.86 -12.76 -11.29
C LYS A 16 -7.33 -11.57 -10.48
N PHE A 17 -6.11 -11.14 -10.75
CA PHE A 17 -5.43 -10.05 -10.05
C PHE A 17 -4.83 -9.05 -11.05
N PRO A 18 -5.66 -8.17 -11.66
CA PRO A 18 -5.22 -7.26 -12.73
C PRO A 18 -4.25 -6.17 -12.24
N ASP A 19 -4.31 -5.80 -10.96
CA ASP A 19 -3.52 -4.71 -10.37
C ASP A 19 -2.20 -5.20 -9.74
N GLU A 20 -1.98 -6.51 -9.69
CA GLU A 20 -0.83 -7.13 -9.01
C GLU A 20 0.14 -7.74 -10.01
N THR A 21 1.43 -7.43 -9.88
CA THR A 21 2.46 -8.01 -10.75
C THR A 21 2.97 -9.31 -10.17
N LEU A 22 2.81 -10.42 -10.88
CA LEU A 22 3.32 -11.73 -10.47
C LEU A 22 4.86 -11.73 -10.42
N LYS A 23 5.44 -12.07 -9.26
CA LYS A 23 6.90 -12.16 -9.05
C LYS A 23 7.43 -13.57 -9.24
N SER A 24 6.71 -14.55 -8.70
CA SER A 24 7.08 -15.96 -8.74
C SER A 24 5.82 -16.81 -8.77
N LEU A 25 5.85 -17.89 -9.54
CA LEU A 25 4.81 -18.89 -9.61
C LEU A 25 5.45 -20.27 -9.58
N SER A 26 5.03 -21.10 -8.63
CA SER A 26 5.39 -22.51 -8.50
C SER A 26 4.12 -23.33 -8.69
N ILE A 27 4.17 -24.29 -9.61
CA ILE A 27 3.04 -25.15 -9.96
C ILE A 27 3.39 -26.56 -9.49
N ILE A 28 2.63 -27.07 -8.53
CA ILE A 28 2.78 -28.42 -7.98
C ILE A 28 1.59 -29.24 -8.42
N ILE A 29 1.82 -30.31 -9.18
CA ILE A 29 0.76 -31.24 -9.60
C ILE A 29 0.63 -32.31 -8.53
N ASP A 30 -0.56 -32.47 -7.96
CA ASP A 30 -0.91 -33.57 -7.07
C ASP A 30 -2.02 -34.43 -7.71
N GLY A 31 -1.59 -35.42 -8.50
CA GLY A 31 -2.50 -36.33 -9.19
C GLY A 31 -3.43 -35.63 -10.19
N LYS A 32 -4.66 -35.34 -9.76
CA LYS A 32 -5.70 -34.65 -10.57
C LYS A 32 -5.79 -33.16 -10.29
N ASP A 33 -5.21 -32.70 -9.18
CA ASP A 33 -5.30 -31.32 -8.72
C ASP A 33 -3.97 -30.59 -8.95
N VAL A 34 -4.07 -29.27 -9.08
CA VAL A 34 -2.92 -28.39 -9.32
C VAL A 34 -2.87 -27.32 -8.25
N ASN A 35 -1.80 -27.33 -7.46
CA ASN A 35 -1.50 -26.31 -6.48
C ASN A 35 -0.67 -25.20 -7.12
N LEU A 36 -1.12 -23.96 -6.95
CA LEU A 36 -0.47 -22.75 -7.44
C LEU A 36 0.05 -21.95 -6.26
N ASP A 37 1.35 -22.01 -6.03
CA ASP A 37 2.05 -21.18 -5.06
C ASP A 37 2.60 -19.95 -5.78
N TYR A 38 2.02 -18.77 -5.51
CA TYR A 38 2.43 -17.52 -6.15
C TYR A 38 2.76 -16.42 -5.15
N ILE A 39 3.70 -15.58 -5.55
CA ILE A 39 4.12 -14.40 -4.80
C ILE A 39 3.98 -13.20 -5.74
N PHE A 40 3.28 -12.16 -5.30
CA PHE A 40 3.20 -10.88 -6.01
C PHE A 40 4.38 -9.98 -5.66
N GLN A 41 4.67 -9.04 -6.55
CA GLN A 41 5.60 -7.96 -6.25
C GLN A 41 4.94 -7.01 -5.24
N THR A 42 5.66 -6.69 -4.16
CA THR A 42 5.22 -5.63 -3.26
C THR A 42 5.09 -4.32 -4.05
N GLN A 43 3.87 -3.83 -4.20
CA GLN A 43 3.65 -2.51 -4.77
C GLN A 43 4.20 -1.45 -3.81
N ASN A 44 4.81 -0.40 -4.36
CA ASN A 44 5.30 0.70 -3.55
C ASN A 44 4.12 1.37 -2.84
N PHE A 45 4.13 1.37 -1.51
CA PHE A 45 3.16 2.14 -0.74
C PHE A 45 3.59 3.61 -0.73
N GLU A 46 2.68 4.50 -1.06
CA GLU A 46 2.87 5.91 -0.76
C GLU A 46 2.58 6.13 0.73
N LYS A 47 3.55 6.69 1.45
CA LYS A 47 3.29 7.15 2.82
C LYS A 47 2.31 8.30 2.73
N ILE A 48 1.10 8.13 3.30
CA ILE A 48 0.18 9.24 3.51
C ILE A 48 0.94 10.29 4.33
N ARG A 49 1.26 11.44 3.73
CA ARG A 49 1.78 12.57 4.48
C ARG A 49 0.65 13.02 5.40
N LYS A 50 0.84 12.91 6.71
CA LYS A 50 -0.06 13.55 7.68
C LYS A 50 -0.06 15.05 7.36
N ILE A 51 -1.13 15.53 6.73
CA ILE A 51 -1.42 16.95 6.54
C ILE A 51 -1.93 17.52 7.87
N THR A 52 -1.33 17.14 9.00
CA THR A 52 -1.76 17.67 10.30
C THR A 52 -1.30 19.10 10.50
N ASP A 53 -0.72 19.76 9.49
CA ASP A 53 -0.22 21.13 9.60
C ASP A 53 -0.45 22.06 8.39
N TYR A 54 -1.22 21.64 7.38
CA TYR A 54 -1.46 22.46 6.17
C TYR A 54 -2.93 22.65 5.80
N LEU A 55 -3.84 22.54 6.76
CA LEU A 55 -5.22 23.03 6.61
C LEU A 55 -5.34 24.54 6.90
N VAL A 56 -4.24 25.28 6.80
CA VAL A 56 -4.22 26.74 6.86
C VAL A 56 -3.41 27.23 5.67
N GLY A 57 -4.10 27.77 4.66
CA GLY A 57 -3.54 28.10 3.34
C GLY A 57 -2.43 29.17 3.30
N THR A 58 -1.91 29.64 4.44
CA THR A 58 -0.81 30.62 4.49
C THR A 58 0.02 30.50 5.78
N LEU A 59 1.35 30.63 5.63
CA LEU A 59 2.36 30.57 6.71
C LEU A 59 2.21 31.70 7.75
N ASN A 60 1.47 32.77 7.43
CA ASN A 60 1.35 33.98 8.24
C ASN A 60 0.54 33.81 9.54
N ARG A 61 -0.31 32.79 9.66
CA ARG A 61 -1.14 32.54 10.86
C ARG A 61 -0.50 31.59 11.88
N PHE A 62 0.62 30.97 11.52
CA PHE A 62 1.23 29.87 12.28
C PHE A 62 1.68 30.28 13.69
N ASN A 63 2.11 31.53 13.88
CA ASN A 63 2.61 32.00 15.17
C ASN A 63 1.50 32.39 16.16
N ASN A 64 0.28 32.68 15.71
CA ASN A 64 -0.72 33.30 16.59
C ASN A 64 -1.47 32.29 17.46
N ALA A 65 -1.78 31.10 16.92
CA ALA A 65 -2.53 30.10 17.67
C ALA A 65 -1.70 29.51 18.83
N LYS A 66 -0.42 29.20 18.58
CA LYS A 66 0.48 28.68 19.61
C LYS A 66 0.87 29.74 20.64
N ALA A 67 1.03 30.99 20.22
CA ALA A 67 1.27 32.11 21.14
C ALA A 67 0.05 32.43 22.01
N ALA A 68 -1.18 32.28 21.48
CA ALA A 68 -2.40 32.41 22.27
C ALA A 68 -2.52 31.28 23.30
N GLU A 69 -2.28 30.03 22.88
CA GLU A 69 -2.27 28.86 23.79
C GLU A 69 -1.19 28.99 24.90
N GLU A 70 -0.01 29.51 24.56
CA GLU A 70 1.04 29.80 25.54
C GLU A 70 0.62 30.91 26.51
N SER A 71 -0.05 31.96 26.02
CA SER A 71 -0.56 33.07 26.84
C SER A 71 -1.65 32.61 27.82
N ASP A 72 -2.52 31.69 27.39
CA ASP A 72 -3.59 31.12 28.20
C ASP A 72 -3.09 30.05 29.20
N ARG A 73 -1.80 29.70 29.17
CA ARG A 73 -1.23 28.70 30.05
C ARG A 73 -1.09 29.23 31.49
N VAL A 74 -2.03 28.85 32.36
CA VAL A 74 -1.92 29.10 33.80
C VAL A 74 -0.75 28.31 34.38
N LYS A 75 0.27 29.03 34.87
CA LYS A 75 1.40 28.45 35.61
C LYS A 75 0.99 28.32 37.07
N TYR A 76 0.84 27.10 37.57
CA TYR A 76 0.82 26.85 39.00
C TYR A 76 2.26 27.01 39.51
N VAL A 77 2.47 27.93 40.47
CA VAL A 77 3.72 28.13 41.22
C VAL A 77 3.75 27.13 42.38
#